data_AF-A0A1Y1Y316-F1
#
_entry.id   AF-A0A1Y1Y316-F1
#
_cell.length_a   1.000
_cell.length_b   1.000
_cell.length_c   1.000
_cell.angle_alpha   90.00
_cell.angle_beta   90.00
_cell.angle_gamma   90.00
#
_symmetry.space_group_name_H-M   'P 1'
#
loop_
_entity.id
_entity.type
_entity.pdbx_description
1 polymer ?
#
loop_
_entity_poly.entity_id
_entity_poly.type
_entity_poly.pdbx_seq_one_letter_code
_entity_poly.pdbx_strand_id
1 'polypeptide(L)'
;MFRFSLRISPSRFLATKIQAPSPRQSPIFPASYSALRNTYPSRLLPPAAFLYTARFYSSTQKPTQDNHLEIKGEDVPIGRIDFAVSNGLPRLTIPLPVKESGKMEEHSFMLHPKLTLSNLYHQIRDRASGIQTIQVHDSLKNLSIGARWTAGASIDDLIQESTMSDAKSFYVIADDTKILIHMPSFEERTSSLRSQLINLQSRIDALNRVKHKCDDQANRTSQLISVGGFAGLCSYWVVMAKLVWVDLGWDVMEPFTYFSGIGMATVGYLYFLITKREFNTDSVSDMAATQRQLKLYVEHGLNIDLYQHLTQQANRVRNEMDRIKASYNQNL
;
A
#
# COMPACT_ATOMS: atom_id res chain seq x y z
N MET A 1 79.02 -38.96 -27.40
CA MET A 1 79.21 -38.33 -28.72
C MET A 1 78.05 -37.37 -28.95
N PHE A 2 78.36 -36.08 -29.03
CA PHE A 2 77.56 -34.92 -29.50
C PHE A 2 76.13 -34.63 -29.00
N ARG A 3 76.05 -33.50 -28.27
CA ARG A 3 74.89 -32.65 -28.01
C ARG A 3 74.83 -31.61 -29.14
N PHE A 4 73.67 -31.34 -29.73
CA PHE A 4 73.46 -30.13 -30.53
C PHE A 4 72.08 -29.52 -30.24
N SER A 5 72.14 -28.28 -29.75
CA SER A 5 71.01 -27.35 -29.58
C SER A 5 70.47 -26.87 -30.91
N LEU A 6 69.19 -26.51 -30.95
CA LEU A 6 68.74 -25.43 -31.83
C LEU A 6 67.76 -24.51 -31.10
N ARG A 7 68.23 -23.27 -30.97
CA ARG A 7 67.59 -22.08 -30.40
C ARG A 7 67.01 -21.32 -31.60
N ILE A 8 65.75 -20.90 -31.56
CA ILE A 8 65.22 -19.92 -32.52
C ILE A 8 64.62 -18.75 -31.75
N SER A 9 65.05 -17.56 -32.18
CA SER A 9 64.86 -16.21 -31.65
C SER A 9 63.49 -15.62 -32.03
N PRO A 10 62.97 -14.62 -31.28
CA PRO A 10 61.73 -13.90 -31.59
C PRO A 10 61.96 -12.69 -32.52
N SER A 11 60.94 -12.28 -33.28
CA SER A 11 60.41 -10.89 -33.38
C SER A 11 59.72 -10.51 -34.71
N ARG A 12 58.73 -9.61 -34.57
CA ARG A 12 58.21 -8.56 -35.50
C ARG A 12 56.85 -8.76 -36.22
N PHE A 13 55.86 -8.04 -35.69
CA PHE A 13 54.99 -7.02 -36.33
C PHE A 13 54.43 -7.27 -37.74
N LEU A 14 53.10 -7.18 -37.88
CA LEU A 14 52.41 -6.05 -38.55
C LEU A 14 50.88 -6.16 -38.46
N ALA A 15 50.25 -5.00 -38.32
CA ALA A 15 48.81 -4.79 -38.28
C ALA A 15 48.16 -4.97 -39.66
N THR A 16 46.92 -5.45 -39.71
CA THR A 16 46.04 -5.21 -40.85
C THR A 16 44.59 -5.04 -40.40
N LYS A 17 44.03 -3.93 -40.85
CA LYS A 17 42.71 -3.35 -40.58
C LYS A 17 41.76 -3.82 -41.68
N ILE A 18 40.60 -4.42 -41.35
CA ILE A 18 39.51 -4.74 -42.30
C ILE A 18 38.19 -4.48 -41.55
N GLN A 19 37.58 -3.29 -41.71
CA GLN A 19 36.59 -2.88 -42.72
C GLN A 19 35.20 -3.48 -42.48
N ALA A 20 34.28 -2.64 -42.00
CA ALA A 20 32.84 -2.89 -41.93
C ALA A 20 32.15 -2.69 -43.30
N PRO A 21 31.03 -3.39 -43.59
CA PRO A 21 30.10 -2.99 -44.63
C PRO A 21 28.85 -2.29 -44.06
N SER A 22 28.38 -1.28 -44.79
CA SER A 22 27.20 -0.44 -44.54
C SER A 22 25.93 -1.00 -45.27
N PRO A 23 24.74 -0.38 -45.10
CA PRO A 23 23.46 -1.07 -44.98
C PRO A 23 22.70 -1.27 -46.30
N ARG A 24 21.83 -2.29 -46.36
CA ARG A 24 20.68 -2.30 -47.28
C ARG A 24 19.41 -2.88 -46.65
N GLN A 25 18.40 -2.01 -46.67
CA GLN A 25 17.00 -2.22 -47.03
C GLN A 25 16.10 -2.99 -46.07
N SER A 26 15.24 -2.19 -45.43
CA SER A 26 13.98 -2.54 -44.80
C SER A 26 12.98 -3.18 -45.77
N PRO A 27 12.16 -4.14 -45.32
CA PRO A 27 10.83 -4.35 -45.85
C PRO A 27 9.79 -3.61 -45.00
N ILE A 28 8.93 -2.90 -45.71
CA ILE A 28 7.70 -2.27 -45.27
C ILE A 28 6.67 -3.38 -44.95
N PHE A 29 6.11 -3.40 -43.75
CA PHE A 29 4.84 -4.09 -43.44
C PHE A 29 4.00 -3.23 -42.47
N PRO A 30 2.66 -3.35 -42.55
CA PRO A 30 1.75 -2.23 -42.40
C PRO A 30 1.44 -1.85 -40.96
N ALA A 31 1.05 -0.58 -40.81
CA ALA A 31 0.50 0.00 -39.61
C ALA A 31 -0.79 -0.72 -39.18
N SER A 32 -0.73 -1.49 -38.11
CA SER A 32 -1.76 -1.57 -37.07
C SER A 32 -1.17 -2.32 -35.87
N TYR A 33 -1.59 -1.96 -34.66
CA TYR A 33 -1.07 -2.42 -33.36
C TYR A 33 0.17 -1.70 -32.80
N SER A 34 0.22 -0.38 -32.99
CA SER A 34 0.91 0.54 -32.09
C SER A 34 -0.11 1.24 -31.18
N ALA A 35 -0.68 0.50 -30.22
CA ALA A 35 -1.39 1.08 -29.09
C ALA A 35 -1.29 0.10 -27.92
N LEU A 36 -1.05 0.61 -26.72
CA LEU A 36 -0.76 -0.10 -25.45
C LEU A 36 0.70 -0.40 -25.13
N ARG A 37 1.62 0.48 -25.56
CA ARG A 37 2.91 0.65 -24.86
C ARG A 37 2.81 1.87 -23.97
N ASN A 38 2.25 1.70 -22.77
CA ASN A 38 2.33 2.69 -21.70
C ASN A 38 2.74 2.00 -20.40
N THR A 39 4.02 2.14 -20.10
CA THR A 39 4.58 2.51 -18.78
C THR A 39 3.87 1.96 -17.54
N TYR A 40 4.32 0.80 -17.06
CA TYR A 40 4.15 0.40 -15.66
C TYR A 40 5.53 0.29 -15.02
N PRO A 41 5.82 1.05 -13.96
CA PRO A 41 7.00 0.79 -13.15
C PRO A 41 6.76 -0.49 -12.33
N SER A 42 7.47 -1.55 -12.70
CA SER A 42 7.59 -2.80 -11.96
C SER A 42 8.23 -2.53 -10.59
N ARG A 43 7.40 -2.30 -9.57
CA ARG A 43 7.77 -2.46 -8.16
C ARG A 43 6.69 -3.27 -7.48
N LEU A 44 6.64 -4.55 -7.83
CA LEU A 44 6.11 -5.56 -6.92
C LEU A 44 7.16 -5.71 -5.82
N LEU A 45 6.75 -5.45 -4.58
CA LEU A 45 7.61 -5.52 -3.40
C LEU A 45 8.31 -6.89 -3.30
N PRO A 46 9.53 -6.95 -2.75
CA PRO A 46 10.27 -8.19 -2.56
C PRO A 46 9.56 -9.13 -1.56
N PRO A 47 9.88 -10.44 -1.59
CA PRO A 47 9.40 -11.42 -0.62
C PRO A 47 10.21 -11.27 0.67
N ALA A 48 9.98 -10.18 1.40
CA ALA A 48 10.52 -10.02 2.74
C ALA A 48 9.38 -10.12 3.74
N ALA A 49 9.41 -11.22 4.49
CA ALA A 49 8.67 -11.49 5.70
C ALA A 49 8.25 -10.21 6.46
N PHE A 50 7.00 -9.79 6.30
CA PHE A 50 6.28 -9.06 7.34
C PHE A 50 5.32 -10.04 7.99
N LEU A 51 5.90 -11.00 8.72
CA LEU A 51 5.23 -11.58 9.89
C LEU A 51 5.14 -10.47 10.95
N TYR A 52 4.31 -9.45 10.69
CA TYR A 52 3.71 -8.75 11.80
C TYR A 52 2.68 -9.73 12.34
N THR A 53 3.10 -10.41 13.41
CA THR A 53 2.20 -11.04 14.34
C THR A 53 0.99 -10.13 14.48
N ALA A 54 -0.16 -10.65 14.08
CA ALA A 54 -1.44 -10.13 14.53
C ALA A 54 -1.43 -10.31 16.05
N ARG A 55 -0.78 -9.38 16.76
CA ARG A 55 -1.04 -9.14 18.15
C ARG A 55 -2.48 -8.68 18.14
N PHE A 56 -3.38 -9.65 18.33
CA PHE A 56 -4.77 -9.43 18.62
C PHE A 56 -4.83 -8.30 19.64
N TYR A 57 -5.19 -7.11 19.20
CA TYR A 57 -5.78 -6.12 20.08
C TYR A 57 -7.20 -6.62 20.35
N SER A 58 -7.30 -7.68 21.16
CA SER A 58 -8.49 -7.88 21.97
C SER A 58 -8.39 -6.88 23.13
N SER A 59 -8.62 -5.61 22.83
CA SER A 59 -9.13 -4.71 23.86
C SER A 59 -10.65 -4.89 23.85
N THR A 60 -11.10 -5.93 24.52
CA THR A 60 -12.42 -5.91 25.14
C THR A 60 -12.34 -4.96 26.33
N GLN A 61 -12.23 -3.66 26.06
CA GLN A 61 -12.78 -2.67 26.96
C GLN A 61 -14.11 -2.24 26.36
N LYS A 62 -15.17 -2.79 26.96
CA LYS A 62 -16.49 -2.16 27.05
C LYS A 62 -16.26 -0.65 27.19
N PRO A 63 -16.97 0.23 26.47
CA PRO A 63 -16.80 1.66 26.68
C PRO A 63 -17.10 1.92 28.16
N THR A 64 -16.05 2.19 28.93
CA THR A 64 -16.22 2.78 30.23
C THR A 64 -16.88 4.11 29.93
N GLN A 65 -18.08 4.30 30.46
CA GLN A 65 -18.60 5.63 30.75
C GLN A 65 -17.63 6.27 31.73
N ASP A 66 -16.46 6.68 31.26
CA ASP A 66 -15.55 7.51 32.04
C ASP A 66 -15.91 8.94 31.74
N ASN A 67 -16.84 9.38 32.59
CA ASN A 67 -16.89 10.69 33.19
C ASN A 67 -16.90 11.84 32.18
N HIS A 68 -18.12 12.39 32.00
CA HIS A 68 -18.28 13.83 31.96
C HIS A 68 -17.17 14.45 32.83
N LEU A 69 -16.21 15.11 32.19
CA LEU A 69 -15.31 16.00 32.88
C LEU A 69 -16.25 17.00 33.56
N GLU A 70 -16.42 16.83 34.86
CA GLU A 70 -17.16 17.74 35.71
C GLU A 70 -16.31 19.02 35.73
N ILE A 71 -16.57 19.89 34.76
CA ILE A 71 -15.93 21.21 34.65
C ILE A 71 -16.51 22.04 35.79
N LYS A 72 -15.85 21.99 36.94
CA LYS A 72 -16.05 22.95 38.02
C LYS A 72 -15.54 24.31 37.53
N GLY A 73 -16.45 25.14 37.05
CA GLY A 73 -16.22 26.55 36.73
C GLY A 73 -17.17 27.08 35.67
N GLU A 74 -18.28 27.68 36.11
CA GLU A 74 -19.33 28.32 35.29
C GLU A 74 -20.08 27.35 34.34
N ASP A 75 -21.41 27.25 34.47
CA ASP A 75 -22.28 26.46 33.57
C ASP A 75 -22.28 27.08 32.15
N VAL A 76 -21.19 26.89 31.41
CA VAL A 76 -21.04 27.37 30.04
C VAL A 76 -21.70 26.36 29.11
N PRO A 77 -22.64 26.77 28.24
CA PRO A 77 -23.26 25.87 27.28
C PRO A 77 -22.22 25.25 26.35
N ILE A 78 -22.31 23.93 26.15
CA ILE A 78 -21.32 23.14 25.40
C ILE A 78 -21.86 22.80 24.00
N GLY A 79 -21.10 23.17 22.98
CA GLY A 79 -21.29 22.72 21.60
C GLY A 79 -20.30 21.61 21.22
N ARG A 80 -20.59 20.91 20.12
CA ARG A 80 -19.73 19.85 19.58
C ARG A 80 -19.52 19.98 18.08
N ILE A 81 -18.36 19.54 17.60
CA ILE A 81 -18.10 19.31 16.18
C ILE A 81 -18.02 17.83 15.92
N ASP A 82 -18.89 17.35 15.02
CA ASP A 82 -18.88 15.97 14.53
C ASP A 82 -18.52 15.96 13.05
N PHE A 83 -17.84 14.92 12.55
CA PHE A 83 -17.59 14.77 11.12
C PHE A 83 -18.63 13.84 10.51
N ALA A 84 -19.36 14.33 9.50
CA ALA A 84 -20.41 13.55 8.88
C ALA A 84 -19.85 12.31 8.15
N VAL A 85 -20.37 11.13 8.49
CA VAL A 85 -19.91 9.83 7.96
C VAL A 85 -20.04 9.74 6.43
N SER A 86 -20.95 10.50 5.83
CA SER A 86 -21.26 10.44 4.39
C SER A 86 -20.28 11.19 3.49
N ASN A 87 -19.74 12.33 3.95
CA ASN A 87 -18.92 13.23 3.12
C ASN A 87 -17.68 13.77 3.83
N GLY A 88 -17.44 13.38 5.09
CA GLY A 88 -16.31 13.84 5.89
C GLY A 88 -16.36 15.33 6.23
N LEU A 89 -17.50 16.01 5.98
CA LEU A 89 -17.61 17.44 6.29
C LEU A 89 -17.85 17.65 7.79
N PRO A 90 -17.17 18.63 8.41
CA PRO A 90 -17.45 19.01 9.78
C PRO A 90 -18.87 19.55 9.92
N ARG A 91 -19.55 19.13 10.98
CA ARG A 91 -20.88 19.55 11.39
C ARG A 91 -20.76 20.16 12.78
N LEU A 92 -21.05 21.44 12.88
CA LEU A 92 -21.05 22.16 14.15
C LEU A 92 -22.45 22.12 14.74
N THR A 93 -22.58 21.63 15.96
CA THR A 93 -23.82 21.69 16.74
C THR A 93 -23.58 22.64 17.90
N ILE A 94 -24.25 23.79 17.88
CA ILE A 94 -24.09 24.84 18.91
C ILE A 94 -25.44 25.17 19.54
N PRO A 95 -25.53 25.21 20.88
CA PRO A 95 -26.69 25.76 21.57
C PRO A 95 -26.64 27.29 21.49
N LEU A 96 -27.64 27.89 20.85
CA LEU A 96 -27.74 29.34 20.70
C LEU A 96 -28.91 29.89 21.52
N PRO A 97 -28.76 31.04 22.20
CA PRO A 97 -29.83 31.66 22.97
C PRO A 97 -30.88 32.31 22.06
N VAL A 98 -32.15 31.96 22.25
CA VAL A 98 -33.28 32.59 21.53
C VAL A 98 -33.83 33.75 22.37
N LYS A 99 -33.76 34.98 21.84
CA LYS A 99 -34.17 36.22 22.55
C LYS A 99 -35.65 36.22 23.00
N GLU A 100 -36.51 35.46 22.33
CA GLU A 100 -37.95 35.44 22.61
C GLU A 100 -38.37 34.49 23.75
N SER A 101 -37.55 33.49 24.10
CA SER A 101 -37.94 32.48 25.10
C SER A 101 -36.93 32.27 26.22
N GLY A 102 -35.72 32.84 26.14
CA GLY A 102 -34.63 32.56 27.09
C GLY A 102 -34.16 31.09 27.08
N LYS A 103 -34.66 30.28 26.15
CA LYS A 103 -34.26 28.88 25.94
C LYS A 103 -33.09 28.83 24.97
N MET A 104 -32.19 27.86 25.19
CA MET A 104 -31.13 27.54 24.24
C MET A 104 -31.65 26.51 23.24
N GLU A 105 -31.54 26.83 21.96
CA GLU A 105 -31.89 25.92 20.88
C GLU A 105 -30.63 25.40 20.20
N GLU A 106 -30.54 24.08 20.05
CA GLU A 106 -29.45 23.44 19.33
C GLU A 106 -29.59 23.67 17.82
N HIS A 107 -28.58 24.31 17.25
CA HIS A 107 -28.49 24.55 15.83
C HIS A 107 -27.33 23.77 15.23
N SER A 108 -27.61 22.95 14.21
CA SER A 108 -26.59 22.22 13.46
C SER A 108 -26.27 22.92 12.14
N PHE A 109 -25.00 23.23 11.92
CA PHE A 109 -24.47 23.87 10.72
C PHE A 109 -23.49 22.93 10.02
N MET A 110 -23.60 22.80 8.69
CA MET A 110 -22.60 22.09 7.89
C MET A 110 -21.48 23.05 7.51
N LEU A 111 -20.27 22.69 7.92
CA LEU A 111 -19.08 23.47 7.69
C LEU A 111 -18.33 22.94 6.48
N HIS A 112 -18.02 23.84 5.54
CA HIS A 112 -17.11 23.52 4.45
C HIS A 112 -15.70 24.04 4.80
N PRO A 113 -14.66 23.19 4.83
CA PRO A 113 -13.31 23.59 5.26
C PRO A 113 -12.72 24.76 4.46
N LYS A 114 -13.09 24.88 3.18
CA LYS A 114 -12.61 25.94 2.27
C LYS A 114 -13.30 27.30 2.47
N LEU A 115 -14.37 27.36 3.24
CA LEU A 115 -15.09 28.62 3.50
C LEU A 115 -14.47 29.36 4.68
N THR A 116 -14.66 30.67 4.70
CA THR A 116 -14.18 31.54 5.77
C THR A 116 -15.16 31.59 6.93
N LEU A 117 -14.68 32.02 8.10
CA LEU A 117 -15.52 32.25 9.28
C LEU A 117 -16.62 33.29 9.04
N SER A 118 -16.42 34.24 8.13
CA SER A 118 -17.48 35.17 7.71
C SER A 118 -18.72 34.45 7.22
N ASN A 119 -18.57 33.37 6.44
CA ASN A 119 -19.70 32.59 5.95
C ASN A 119 -20.42 31.85 7.09
N LEU A 120 -19.67 31.33 8.06
CA LEU A 120 -20.24 30.77 9.29
C LEU A 120 -21.08 31.83 10.04
N TYR A 121 -20.55 33.05 10.21
CA TYR A 121 -21.27 34.13 10.90
C TYR A 121 -22.58 34.49 10.19
N HIS A 122 -22.56 34.52 8.85
CA HIS A 122 -23.78 34.72 8.07
C HIS A 122 -24.79 33.58 8.24
N GLN A 123 -24.34 32.32 8.18
CA GLN A 123 -25.21 31.15 8.38
C GLN A 123 -25.84 31.13 9.77
N ILE A 124 -25.06 31.46 10.81
CA ILE A 124 -25.57 31.53 12.18
C ILE A 124 -26.59 32.66 12.33
N ARG A 125 -26.30 33.85 11.78
CA ARG A 125 -27.21 35.01 11.87
C ARG A 125 -28.53 34.80 11.11
N ASP A 126 -28.49 34.09 9.99
CA ASP A 126 -29.68 33.77 9.20
C ASP A 126 -30.58 32.75 9.92
N ARG A 127 -29.96 31.77 10.59
CA ARG A 127 -30.68 30.68 11.26
C ARG A 127 -31.18 31.07 12.66
N ALA A 128 -30.39 31.82 13.41
CA ALA A 128 -30.71 32.25 14.76
C ALA A 128 -31.16 33.71 14.77
N SER A 129 -32.48 33.91 14.75
CA SER A 129 -33.08 35.23 14.82
C SER A 129 -32.77 35.90 16.16
N GLY A 130 -32.00 36.99 16.13
CA GLY A 130 -31.76 37.85 17.29
C GLY A 130 -30.31 38.05 17.67
N ILE A 131 -29.35 37.32 17.11
CA ILE A 131 -27.91 37.48 17.45
C ILE A 131 -27.30 38.66 16.68
N GLN A 132 -26.82 39.68 17.40
CA GLN A 132 -26.20 40.88 16.82
C GLN A 132 -24.69 40.70 16.59
N THR A 133 -24.00 40.12 17.57
CA THR A 133 -22.53 39.99 17.59
C THR A 133 -22.13 38.52 17.75
N ILE A 134 -21.25 38.05 16.86
CA ILE A 134 -20.69 36.69 16.89
C ILE A 134 -19.19 36.81 16.77
N GLN A 135 -18.46 36.22 17.71
CA GLN A 135 -17.00 36.21 17.74
C GLN A 135 -16.50 34.81 18.09
N VAL A 136 -15.48 34.34 17.36
CA VAL A 136 -14.79 33.08 17.65
C VAL A 136 -13.47 33.41 18.33
N HIS A 137 -13.17 32.71 19.42
CA HIS A 137 -11.96 32.88 20.22
C HIS A 137 -11.28 31.55 20.48
N ASP A 138 -9.96 31.55 20.56
CA ASP A 138 -9.21 30.36 21.02
C ASP A 138 -9.48 30.04 22.49
N SER A 139 -9.27 28.78 22.85
CA SER A 139 -9.29 28.30 24.23
C SER A 139 -7.87 28.09 24.73
N LEU A 140 -7.54 28.71 25.87
CA LEU A 140 -6.26 28.55 26.56
C LEU A 140 -6.33 27.42 27.60
N LYS A 141 -5.18 26.95 28.12
CA LYS A 141 -5.08 25.79 29.05
C LYS A 141 -5.97 25.88 30.30
N ASN A 142 -6.27 27.08 30.76
CA ASN A 142 -7.13 27.37 31.91
C ASN A 142 -8.60 27.59 31.53
N LEU A 143 -9.01 27.19 30.31
CA LEU A 143 -10.33 27.48 29.74
C LEU A 143 -10.64 28.99 29.66
N SER A 144 -9.62 29.86 29.66
CA SER A 144 -9.84 31.29 29.42
C SER A 144 -9.95 31.61 27.94
N ILE A 145 -10.64 32.72 27.66
CA ILE A 145 -10.83 33.25 26.31
C ILE A 145 -9.47 33.76 25.80
N GLY A 146 -9.00 33.16 24.72
CA GLY A 146 -7.77 33.54 24.03
C GLY A 146 -8.00 34.59 22.95
N ALA A 147 -7.09 34.60 21.97
CA ALA A 147 -7.11 35.52 20.85
C ALA A 147 -8.39 35.38 20.02
N ARG A 148 -8.85 36.49 19.45
CA ARG A 148 -10.01 36.52 18.57
C ARG A 148 -9.60 36.15 17.14
N TRP A 149 -10.36 35.25 16.53
CA TRP A 149 -10.21 34.91 15.13
C TRP A 149 -10.74 36.00 14.20
N THR A 150 -10.05 36.20 13.08
CA THR A 150 -10.50 37.15 12.04
C THR A 150 -11.60 36.53 11.19
N ALA A 151 -12.54 37.34 10.71
CA ALA A 151 -13.63 36.84 9.86
C ALA A 151 -13.14 36.24 8.52
N GLY A 152 -11.94 36.62 8.07
CA GLY A 152 -11.31 36.10 6.86
C GLY A 152 -10.58 34.76 7.02
N ALA A 153 -10.36 34.31 8.26
CA ALA A 153 -9.70 33.02 8.50
C ALA A 153 -10.54 31.85 7.97
N SER A 154 -9.87 30.79 7.53
CA SER A 154 -10.54 29.59 7.03
C SER A 154 -11.06 28.73 8.19
N ILE A 155 -12.14 28.00 7.94
CA ILE A 155 -12.67 27.04 8.93
C ILE A 155 -11.68 25.89 9.14
N ASP A 156 -10.93 25.50 8.10
CA ASP A 156 -9.90 24.45 8.20
C ASP A 156 -8.80 24.85 9.19
N ASP A 157 -8.29 26.09 9.10
CA ASP A 157 -7.28 26.62 10.02
C ASP A 157 -7.81 26.68 11.46
N LEU A 158 -9.07 27.12 11.65
CA LEU A 158 -9.70 27.14 12.97
C LEU A 158 -9.78 25.73 13.57
N ILE A 159 -10.30 24.75 12.82
CA ILE A 159 -10.45 23.37 13.29
C ILE A 159 -9.08 22.78 13.59
N GLN A 160 -8.08 23.02 12.74
CA GLN A 160 -6.73 22.54 12.93
C GLN A 160 -6.11 23.11 14.20
N GLU A 161 -6.06 24.45 14.34
CA GLU A 161 -5.46 25.11 15.50
C GLU A 161 -6.17 24.76 16.80
N SER A 162 -7.51 24.72 16.78
CA SER A 162 -8.31 24.35 17.96
C SER A 162 -8.10 22.89 18.37
N THR A 163 -7.81 22.00 17.42
CA THR A 163 -7.49 20.59 17.70
C THR A 163 -6.07 20.44 18.23
N MET A 164 -5.14 21.32 17.82
CA MET A 164 -3.74 21.31 18.25
C MET A 164 -3.55 21.95 19.63
N SER A 165 -4.37 22.95 19.96
CA SER A 165 -4.31 23.61 21.27
C SER A 165 -4.47 22.60 22.39
N ASP A 166 -3.71 22.79 23.47
CA ASP A 166 -3.76 21.94 24.66
C ASP A 166 -5.18 21.84 25.28
N ALA A 167 -6.02 22.86 25.06
CA ALA A 167 -7.40 22.89 25.52
C ALA A 167 -8.39 22.12 24.63
N LYS A 168 -8.00 21.73 23.40
CA LYS A 168 -8.79 20.99 22.41
C LYS A 168 -10.22 21.52 22.22
N SER A 169 -10.38 22.83 22.33
CA SER A 169 -11.67 23.51 22.30
C SER A 169 -11.51 24.94 21.80
N PHE A 170 -12.60 25.57 21.41
CA PHE A 170 -12.65 27.00 21.13
C PHE A 170 -13.96 27.59 21.64
N TYR A 171 -13.98 28.91 21.82
CA TYR A 171 -15.14 29.64 22.29
C TYR A 171 -15.87 30.34 21.14
N VAL A 172 -17.20 30.22 21.14
CA VAL A 172 -18.08 31.10 20.36
C VAL A 172 -18.81 32.01 21.33
N ILE A 173 -18.65 33.31 21.14
CA ILE A 173 -19.33 34.34 21.92
C ILE A 173 -20.45 34.90 21.05
N ALA A 174 -21.68 34.73 21.50
CA ALA A 174 -22.89 35.25 20.86
C ALA A 174 -23.62 36.19 21.82
N ASP A 175 -23.66 37.49 21.50
CA ASP A 175 -24.35 38.58 22.22
C ASP A 175 -24.05 38.81 23.71
N ASP A 176 -23.35 37.88 24.38
CA ASP A 176 -22.75 37.90 25.74
C ASP A 176 -22.67 36.47 26.32
N THR A 177 -23.30 35.49 25.64
CA THR A 177 -23.22 34.07 26.01
C THR A 177 -21.94 33.47 25.44
N LYS A 178 -21.10 32.92 26.31
CA LYS A 178 -19.93 32.12 25.92
C LYS A 178 -20.40 30.69 25.68
N ILE A 179 -20.01 30.09 24.57
CA ILE A 179 -20.30 28.70 24.23
C ILE A 179 -18.96 28.01 24.02
N LEU A 180 -18.72 26.94 24.77
CA LEU A 180 -17.50 26.15 24.65
C LEU A 180 -17.74 25.06 23.60
N ILE A 181 -16.91 25.00 22.56
CA ILE A 181 -17.03 23.97 21.52
C ILE A 181 -15.87 23.00 21.67
N HIS A 182 -16.19 21.75 21.97
CA HIS A 182 -15.19 20.68 22.12
C HIS A 182 -14.80 20.10 20.76
N MET A 183 -13.50 19.93 20.51
CA MET A 183 -12.99 19.30 19.30
C MET A 183 -13.04 17.77 19.42
N PRO A 184 -13.46 17.05 18.38
CA PRO A 184 -13.48 15.60 18.41
C PRO A 184 -12.05 15.05 18.47
N SER A 185 -11.86 14.06 19.32
CA SER A 185 -10.59 13.35 19.42
C SER A 185 -10.27 12.61 18.11
N PHE A 186 -8.99 12.28 17.91
CA PHE A 186 -8.56 11.46 16.77
C PHE A 186 -9.33 10.13 16.70
N GLU A 187 -9.63 9.52 17.85
CA GLU A 187 -10.33 8.25 17.91
C GLU A 187 -11.78 8.36 17.45
N GLU A 188 -12.49 9.39 17.88
CA GLU A 188 -13.87 9.66 17.46
C GLU A 188 -13.91 9.98 15.96
N ARG A 189 -13.00 10.83 15.48
CA ARG A 189 -12.92 11.20 14.06
C ARG A 189 -12.62 10.02 13.15
N THR A 190 -11.83 9.05 13.61
CA THR A 190 -11.42 7.89 12.80
C THR A 190 -12.23 6.62 13.07
N SER A 191 -13.20 6.64 13.97
CA SER A 191 -13.99 5.45 14.37
C SER A 191 -14.70 4.77 13.19
N SER A 192 -15.33 5.56 12.31
CA SER A 192 -16.00 5.06 11.11
C SER A 192 -15.01 4.47 10.10
N LEU A 193 -13.89 5.16 9.86
CA LEU A 193 -12.81 4.71 8.97
C LEU A 193 -12.18 3.41 9.46
N ARG A 194 -11.94 3.28 10.78
CA ARG A 194 -11.45 2.05 11.40
C ARG A 194 -12.41 0.89 11.19
N SER A 195 -13.70 1.12 11.41
CA SER A 195 -14.74 0.10 11.20
C SER A 195 -14.80 -0.36 9.74
N GLN A 196 -14.69 0.57 8.79
CA GLN A 196 -14.59 0.25 7.36
C GLN A 196 -13.32 -0.55 7.03
N LEU A 197 -12.17 -0.16 7.60
CA LEU A 197 -10.89 -0.84 7.40
C LEU A 197 -10.94 -2.29 7.91
N ILE A 198 -11.55 -2.52 9.09
CA ILE A 198 -11.75 -3.87 9.65
C ILE A 198 -12.60 -4.72 8.68
N ASN A 199 -13.68 -4.16 8.15
CA ASN A 199 -14.52 -4.88 7.18
C ASN A 199 -13.74 -5.23 5.90
N LEU A 200 -13.01 -4.28 5.33
CA LEU A 200 -12.19 -4.51 4.13
C LEU A 200 -11.10 -5.56 4.38
N GLN A 201 -10.40 -5.47 5.50
CA GLN A 201 -9.36 -6.41 5.88
C GLN A 201 -9.92 -7.83 6.02
N SER A 202 -11.10 -7.99 6.64
CA SER A 202 -11.73 -9.31 6.77
C SER A 202 -12.04 -9.97 5.41
N ARG A 203 -12.43 -9.17 4.42
CA ARG A 203 -12.69 -9.66 3.04
C ARG A 203 -11.39 -10.02 2.33
N ILE A 204 -10.35 -9.19 2.49
CA ILE A 204 -9.01 -9.44 1.94
C ILE A 204 -8.43 -10.72 2.54
N ASP A 205 -8.57 -10.93 3.85
CA ASP A 205 -8.08 -12.11 4.55
C ASP A 205 -8.77 -13.39 4.06
N ALA A 206 -10.07 -13.34 3.79
CA ALA A 206 -10.80 -14.46 3.20
C ALA A 206 -10.23 -14.85 1.82
N LEU A 207 -9.93 -13.87 0.97
CA LEU A 207 -9.31 -14.10 -0.34
C LEU A 207 -7.87 -14.61 -0.21
N ASN A 208 -7.10 -14.08 0.74
CA ASN A 208 -5.73 -14.50 1.00
C ASN A 208 -5.65 -15.96 1.46
N ARG A 209 -6.62 -16.46 2.22
CA ARG A 209 -6.68 -17.88 2.59
C ARG A 209 -6.82 -18.79 1.38
N VAL A 210 -7.62 -18.41 0.38
CA VAL A 210 -7.76 -19.17 -0.87
C VAL A 210 -6.47 -19.11 -1.68
N LYS A 211 -5.88 -17.91 -1.80
CA LYS A 211 -4.59 -17.71 -2.48
C LYS A 211 -3.47 -18.56 -1.86
N HIS A 212 -3.33 -18.55 -0.54
CA HIS A 212 -2.30 -19.32 0.18
C HIS A 212 -2.43 -20.82 -0.09
N LYS A 213 -3.64 -21.36 -0.11
CA LYS A 213 -3.86 -22.78 -0.46
C LYS A 213 -3.39 -23.11 -1.88
N CYS A 214 -3.66 -22.22 -2.84
CA CYS A 214 -3.22 -22.39 -4.22
C CYS A 214 -1.68 -22.31 -4.33
N ASP A 215 -1.08 -21.33 -3.66
CA ASP A 215 0.37 -21.11 -3.67
C ASP A 215 1.12 -22.29 -3.01
N ASP A 216 0.59 -22.84 -1.90
CA ASP A 216 1.13 -24.04 -1.26
C ASP A 216 1.09 -25.26 -2.18
N GLN A 217 -0.02 -25.45 -2.91
CA GLN A 217 -0.17 -26.55 -3.84
C GLN A 217 0.82 -26.41 -5.01
N ALA A 218 1.01 -25.20 -5.54
CA ALA A 218 2.00 -24.93 -6.58
C ALA A 218 3.43 -25.21 -6.09
N ASN A 219 3.78 -24.79 -4.88
CA ASN A 219 5.12 -24.99 -4.32
C ASN A 219 5.46 -26.48 -4.14
N ARG A 220 4.50 -27.29 -3.67
CA ARG A 220 4.68 -28.75 -3.54
C ARG A 220 4.99 -29.41 -4.88
N THR A 221 4.30 -29.01 -5.95
CA THR A 221 4.57 -29.56 -7.28
C THR A 221 5.96 -29.19 -7.78
N SER A 222 6.41 -27.95 -7.54
CA SER A 222 7.76 -27.53 -7.90
C SER A 222 8.83 -28.31 -7.13
N GLN A 223 8.64 -28.53 -5.82
CA GLN A 223 9.57 -29.31 -5.01
C GLN A 223 9.62 -30.77 -5.46
N LEU A 224 8.48 -31.37 -5.80
CA LEU A 224 8.42 -32.75 -6.29
C LEU A 224 9.19 -32.91 -7.61
N ILE A 225 9.05 -31.95 -8.53
CA ILE A 225 9.79 -31.97 -9.80
C ILE A 225 11.30 -31.84 -9.53
N SER A 226 11.72 -30.94 -8.65
CA SER A 226 13.14 -30.77 -8.30
C SER A 226 13.73 -32.02 -7.64
N VAL A 227 13.00 -32.63 -6.70
CA VAL A 227 13.41 -33.86 -6.01
C VAL A 227 13.44 -35.04 -6.99
N GLY A 228 12.44 -35.16 -7.86
CA GLY A 228 12.40 -36.19 -8.90
C GLY A 228 13.56 -36.05 -9.90
N GLY A 229 13.87 -34.83 -10.33
CA GLY A 229 15.01 -34.56 -11.19
C GLY A 229 16.35 -34.93 -10.54
N PHE A 230 16.54 -34.56 -9.27
CA PHE A 230 17.75 -34.92 -8.51
C PHE A 230 17.88 -36.44 -8.31
N ALA A 231 16.80 -37.12 -7.91
CA ALA A 231 16.79 -38.57 -7.75
C ALA A 231 17.08 -39.29 -9.08
N GLY A 232 16.55 -38.78 -10.20
CA GLY A 232 16.86 -39.29 -11.53
C GLY A 232 18.34 -39.15 -11.90
N LEU A 233 18.94 -37.99 -11.61
CA LEU A 233 20.38 -37.76 -11.83
C LEU A 233 21.25 -38.70 -10.98
N CYS A 234 20.92 -38.88 -9.70
CA CYS A 234 21.63 -39.81 -8.83
C CYS A 234 21.50 -41.26 -9.34
N SER A 235 20.30 -41.67 -9.74
CA SER A 235 20.05 -43.00 -10.29
C SER A 235 20.85 -43.24 -11.56
N TYR A 236 20.88 -42.26 -12.47
CA TYR A 236 21.71 -42.31 -13.68
C TYR A 236 23.19 -42.50 -13.34
N TRP A 237 23.72 -41.74 -12.37
CA TRP A 237 25.12 -41.85 -11.97
C TRP A 237 25.47 -43.23 -11.39
N VAL A 238 24.61 -43.77 -10.53
CA VAL A 238 24.78 -45.11 -9.93
C VAL A 238 24.77 -46.21 -11.00
N VAL A 239 23.83 -46.12 -11.96
CA VAL A 239 23.77 -47.07 -13.08
C VAL A 239 25.06 -47.01 -13.89
N MET A 240 25.51 -45.81 -14.28
CA MET A 240 26.77 -45.65 -15.04
C MET A 240 27.98 -46.21 -14.27
N ALA A 241 28.10 -45.92 -12.97
CA ALA A 241 29.15 -46.45 -12.12
C ALA A 241 29.17 -47.99 -12.10
N LYS A 242 28.00 -48.61 -11.97
CA LYS A 242 27.87 -50.08 -11.96
C LYS A 242 28.27 -50.70 -13.30
N LEU A 243 27.85 -50.10 -14.43
CA LEU A 243 28.25 -50.59 -15.76
C LEU A 243 29.76 -50.47 -15.99
N VAL A 244 30.37 -49.34 -15.59
CA VAL A 244 31.81 -49.09 -15.78
C VAL A 244 32.67 -50.04 -14.95
N TRP A 245 32.34 -50.24 -13.67
CA TRP A 245 33.20 -50.99 -12.75
C TRP A 245 32.91 -52.49 -12.67
N VAL A 246 31.69 -52.94 -12.98
CA VAL A 246 31.29 -54.34 -12.79
C VAL A 246 31.11 -55.09 -14.11
N ASP A 247 30.39 -54.52 -15.08
CA ASP A 247 29.86 -55.31 -16.20
C ASP A 247 30.64 -55.18 -17.52
N LEU A 248 30.99 -53.96 -17.95
CA LEU A 248 31.41 -53.68 -19.34
C LEU A 248 32.83 -53.09 -19.47
N GLY A 249 33.40 -52.58 -18.37
CA GLY A 249 34.69 -51.90 -18.38
C GLY A 249 34.64 -50.54 -19.09
N TRP A 250 35.76 -49.80 -19.06
CA TRP A 250 35.82 -48.43 -19.59
C TRP A 250 35.78 -48.35 -21.12
N ASP A 251 36.40 -49.31 -21.81
CA ASP A 251 36.57 -49.32 -23.27
C ASP A 251 35.23 -49.36 -24.04
N VAL A 252 34.23 -50.04 -23.49
CA VAL A 252 32.88 -50.10 -24.07
C VAL A 252 32.04 -48.88 -23.68
N MET A 253 32.30 -48.26 -22.52
CA MET A 253 31.48 -47.17 -21.97
C MET A 253 31.84 -45.79 -22.53
N GLU A 254 33.05 -45.61 -23.08
CA GLU A 254 33.51 -44.37 -23.69
C GLU A 254 32.50 -43.77 -24.70
N PRO A 255 32.03 -44.50 -25.74
CA PRO A 255 31.06 -43.94 -26.69
C PRO A 255 29.70 -43.65 -26.05
N PHE A 256 29.24 -44.46 -25.09
CA PHE A 256 27.94 -44.26 -24.43
C PHE A 256 27.90 -42.97 -23.61
N THR A 257 28.99 -42.66 -22.90
CA THR A 257 29.07 -41.41 -22.12
C THR A 257 29.09 -40.18 -23.04
N TYR A 258 29.75 -40.28 -24.20
CA TYR A 258 29.76 -39.21 -25.21
C TYR A 258 28.36 -38.94 -25.77
N PHE A 259 27.63 -39.99 -26.16
CA PHE A 259 26.25 -39.86 -26.64
C PHE A 259 25.31 -39.32 -25.55
N SER A 260 25.47 -39.76 -24.31
CA SER A 260 24.67 -39.27 -23.19
C SER A 260 24.90 -37.78 -22.91
N GLY A 261 26.16 -37.32 -22.91
CA GLY A 261 26.51 -35.91 -22.70
C GLY A 261 25.91 -34.99 -23.77
N ILE A 262 26.07 -35.35 -25.04
CA ILE A 262 25.48 -34.59 -26.16
C ILE A 262 23.96 -34.69 -26.14
N GLY A 263 23.39 -35.85 -25.79
CA GLY A 263 21.95 -36.05 -25.64
C GLY A 263 21.35 -35.13 -24.58
N MET A 264 21.94 -35.07 -23.39
CA MET A 264 21.49 -34.19 -22.31
C MET A 264 21.61 -32.71 -22.70
N ALA A 265 22.70 -32.32 -23.36
CA ALA A 265 22.89 -30.96 -23.89
C ALA A 265 21.82 -30.61 -24.93
N THR A 266 21.49 -31.56 -25.82
CA THR A 266 20.46 -31.40 -26.86
C THR A 266 19.05 -31.26 -26.25
N VAL A 267 18.72 -32.09 -25.25
CA VAL A 267 17.44 -31.98 -24.51
C VAL A 267 17.35 -30.67 -23.75
N GLY A 268 18.43 -30.24 -23.08
CA GLY A 268 18.49 -28.94 -22.42
C GLY A 268 18.29 -27.78 -23.39
N TYR A 269 18.89 -27.84 -24.57
CA TYR A 269 18.72 -26.85 -25.63
C TYR A 269 17.29 -26.86 -26.21
N LEU A 270 16.69 -28.04 -26.41
CA LEU A 270 15.30 -28.16 -26.84
C LEU A 270 14.33 -27.58 -25.80
N TYR A 271 14.57 -27.86 -24.51
CA TYR A 271 13.81 -27.27 -23.43
C TYR A 271 13.92 -25.74 -23.42
N PHE A 272 15.12 -25.20 -23.64
CA PHE A 272 15.35 -23.76 -23.80
C PHE A 272 14.58 -23.18 -24.99
N LEU A 273 14.58 -23.87 -26.15
CA LEU A 273 13.84 -23.45 -27.34
C LEU A 273 12.31 -23.46 -27.16
N ILE A 274 11.78 -24.46 -26.45
CA ILE A 274 10.34 -24.54 -26.14
C ILE A 274 9.96 -23.44 -25.15
N THR A 275 10.81 -23.19 -24.16
CA THR A 275 10.54 -22.21 -23.09
C THR A 275 10.85 -20.76 -23.55
N LYS A 276 11.58 -20.57 -24.66
CA LYS A 276 12.02 -19.27 -25.26
C LYS A 276 12.42 -18.23 -24.20
N ARG A 277 13.21 -18.64 -23.21
CA ARG A 277 13.47 -17.84 -22.00
C ARG A 277 14.96 -17.57 -21.85
N GLU A 278 15.35 -16.32 -21.98
CA GLU A 278 16.65 -15.85 -21.52
C GLU A 278 16.75 -16.05 -20.00
N PHE A 279 17.83 -16.67 -19.52
CA PHE A 279 18.14 -16.79 -18.10
C PHE A 279 18.47 -15.40 -17.54
N ASN A 280 17.45 -14.60 -17.23
CA ASN A 280 17.61 -13.36 -16.48
C ASN A 280 16.92 -13.51 -15.13
N THR A 281 17.72 -13.65 -14.07
CA THR A 281 17.29 -14.15 -12.75
C THR A 281 16.31 -13.22 -12.01
N ASP A 282 16.27 -11.92 -12.36
CA ASP A 282 15.65 -10.92 -11.49
C ASP A 282 14.35 -10.28 -12.02
N SER A 283 13.89 -10.61 -13.23
CA SER A 283 12.65 -10.05 -13.80
C SER A 283 11.76 -11.07 -14.52
N VAL A 284 12.32 -12.24 -14.83
CA VAL A 284 11.69 -13.23 -15.68
C VAL A 284 10.84 -14.21 -14.86
N SER A 285 11.27 -14.55 -13.64
CA SER A 285 10.50 -15.36 -12.67
C SER A 285 9.13 -14.74 -12.40
N ASP A 286 9.09 -13.43 -12.17
CA ASP A 286 7.88 -12.71 -11.80
C ASP A 286 6.83 -12.72 -12.90
N MET A 287 7.19 -12.56 -14.17
CA MET A 287 6.21 -12.51 -15.28
C MET A 287 5.59 -13.88 -15.58
N ALA A 288 6.36 -14.97 -15.59
CA ALA A 288 5.81 -16.30 -15.84
C ALA A 288 5.10 -16.88 -14.61
N ALA A 289 5.58 -16.57 -13.40
CA ALA A 289 4.86 -16.84 -12.17
C ALA A 289 3.52 -16.11 -12.19
N THR A 290 3.48 -14.85 -12.63
CA THR A 290 2.24 -14.07 -12.77
C THR A 290 1.28 -14.75 -13.74
N GLN A 291 1.69 -15.18 -14.94
CA GLN A 291 0.76 -15.85 -15.87
C GLN A 291 0.23 -17.20 -15.35
N ARG A 292 1.08 -17.99 -14.71
CA ARG A 292 0.68 -19.29 -14.15
C ARG A 292 -0.22 -19.12 -12.92
N GLN A 293 0.07 -18.11 -12.10
CA GLN A 293 -0.78 -17.68 -10.98
C GLN A 293 -2.13 -17.17 -11.47
N LEU A 294 -2.17 -16.32 -12.51
CA LEU A 294 -3.42 -15.85 -13.11
C LEU A 294 -4.28 -17.03 -13.62
N LYS A 295 -3.67 -18.03 -14.25
CA LYS A 295 -4.38 -19.23 -14.70
C LYS A 295 -4.92 -20.05 -13.52
N LEU A 296 -4.13 -20.24 -12.47
CA LEU A 296 -4.54 -20.93 -11.23
C LEU A 296 -5.65 -20.16 -10.48
N TYR A 297 -5.61 -18.83 -10.50
CA TYR A 297 -6.62 -17.97 -9.91
C TYR A 297 -7.95 -18.06 -10.67
N VAL A 298 -7.92 -18.12 -12.01
CA VAL A 298 -9.12 -18.39 -12.81
C VAL A 298 -9.68 -19.78 -12.52
N GLU A 299 -8.81 -20.79 -12.40
CA GLU A 299 -9.20 -22.19 -12.16
C GLU A 299 -9.83 -22.40 -10.76
N HIS A 300 -9.36 -21.66 -9.75
CA HIS A 300 -9.91 -21.69 -8.39
C HIS A 300 -11.00 -20.62 -8.15
N GLY A 301 -11.42 -19.88 -9.18
CA GLY A 301 -12.44 -18.85 -9.09
C GLY A 301 -12.05 -17.61 -8.25
N LEU A 302 -10.76 -17.39 -8.03
CA LEU A 302 -10.25 -16.22 -7.32
C LEU A 302 -10.30 -15.00 -8.26
N ASN A 303 -11.20 -14.07 -7.97
CA ASN A 303 -11.28 -12.81 -8.70
C ASN A 303 -10.15 -11.85 -8.26
N ILE A 304 -9.08 -11.78 -9.07
CA ILE A 304 -7.92 -10.92 -8.84
C ILE A 304 -8.32 -9.44 -8.88
N ASP A 305 -9.21 -9.06 -9.77
CA ASP A 305 -9.65 -7.67 -9.91
C ASP A 305 -10.35 -7.20 -8.64
N LEU A 306 -11.19 -8.06 -8.06
CA LEU A 306 -11.82 -7.82 -6.76
C LEU A 306 -10.78 -7.70 -5.64
N TYR A 307 -9.78 -8.60 -5.60
CA TYR A 307 -8.71 -8.53 -4.60
C TYR A 307 -7.92 -7.22 -4.70
N GLN A 308 -7.54 -6.83 -5.91
CA GLN A 308 -6.81 -5.58 -6.16
C GLN A 308 -7.66 -4.37 -5.79
N HIS A 309 -8.94 -4.37 -6.17
CA HIS A 309 -9.88 -3.32 -5.83
C HIS A 309 -10.04 -3.17 -4.31
N LEU A 310 -10.26 -4.27 -3.58
CA LEU A 310 -10.36 -4.25 -2.11
C LEU A 310 -9.06 -3.77 -1.46
N THR A 311 -7.91 -4.20 -1.97
CA THR A 311 -6.60 -3.77 -1.47
C THR A 311 -6.39 -2.27 -1.70
N GLN A 312 -6.75 -1.76 -2.88
CA GLN A 312 -6.70 -0.33 -3.19
C GLN A 312 -7.63 0.47 -2.29
N GLN A 313 -8.86 0.00 -2.04
CA GLN A 313 -9.79 0.63 -1.10
C GLN A 313 -9.23 0.67 0.32
N ALA A 314 -8.69 -0.44 0.82
CA ALA A 314 -8.08 -0.50 2.15
C ALA A 314 -6.89 0.46 2.28
N ASN A 315 -6.05 0.55 1.24
CA ASN A 315 -4.93 1.50 1.22
C ASN A 315 -5.39 2.96 1.17
N ARG A 316 -6.49 3.27 0.47
CA ARG A 316 -7.08 4.62 0.47
C ARG A 316 -7.53 5.02 1.88
N VAL A 317 -8.28 4.14 2.56
CA VAL A 317 -8.75 4.37 3.94
C VAL A 317 -7.57 4.53 4.90
N ARG A 318 -6.53 3.68 4.77
CA ARG A 318 -5.31 3.80 5.57
C ARG A 318 -4.60 5.15 5.36
N ASN A 319 -4.40 5.53 4.10
CA ASN A 319 -3.78 6.81 3.76
C ASN A 319 -4.60 8.00 4.29
N GLU A 320 -5.93 7.91 4.29
CA GLU A 320 -6.80 8.93 4.87
C GLU A 320 -6.64 9.02 6.39
N MET A 321 -6.64 7.89 7.08
CA MET A 321 -6.37 7.85 8.52
C MET A 321 -4.97 8.39 8.86
N ASP A 322 -3.95 8.06 8.06
CA ASP A 322 -2.59 8.56 8.25
C ASP A 322 -2.49 10.07 8.03
N ARG A 323 -3.24 10.62 7.06
CA ARG A 323 -3.35 12.08 6.87
C ARG A 323 -4.00 12.75 8.07
N ILE A 324 -5.09 12.19 8.59
CA ILE A 324 -5.73 12.71 9.82
C ILE A 324 -4.74 12.59 10.98
N LYS A 325 -4.04 11.47 11.13
CA LYS A 325 -3.05 11.32 12.21
C LYS A 325 -1.92 12.36 12.09
N ALA A 326 -1.44 12.60 10.87
CA ALA A 326 -0.42 13.62 10.61
C ALA A 326 -0.92 15.02 11.00
N SER A 327 -2.17 15.38 10.66
CA SER A 327 -2.73 16.68 11.05
C SER A 327 -2.83 16.85 12.56
N TYR A 328 -3.01 15.76 13.32
CA TYR A 328 -3.03 15.79 14.80
C TYR A 328 -1.63 15.81 15.44
N ASN A 329 -0.60 15.33 14.73
CA ASN A 329 0.76 15.17 15.29
C ASN A 329 1.76 16.23 14.82
N GLN A 330 1.45 17.06 13.82
CA GLN A 330 2.47 17.79 13.06
C GLN A 330 3.18 18.95 13.79
N ASN A 331 2.82 19.32 15.03
CA ASN A 331 3.41 20.47 15.73
C ASN A 331 3.71 20.21 17.23
N LEU A 332 4.23 19.01 17.56
CA LEU A 332 4.81 18.73 18.89
C LEU A 332 6.33 18.92 18.89
#